data_AF-A0A1W2E4Q8-F1
#
_entry.id   AF-A0A1W2E4Q8-F1
#
_cell.length_a   1.000
_cell.length_b   1.000
_cell.length_c   1.000
_cell.angle_alpha   90.00
_cell.angle_beta   90.00
_cell.angle_gamma   90.00
#
_symmetry.space_group_name_H-M   'P 1'
#
loop_
_entity.id
_entity.type
_entity.pdbx_description
1 polymer ?
#
loop_
_entity_poly.entity_id
_entity_poly.type
_entity_poly.pdbx_seq_one_letter_code
_entity_poly.pdbx_strand_id
1 'polypeptide(L)'
;MAPPPLHVLSEAEKKELLLAQHEMIERMAAWITELEGLVGKPRKTSSNSHIPPLMDDFGKKGGKRRKPKSGKRPPREGKHRPLAGTPDKTERVMASECGHCGTDVTSQVQQC
;
A
#
# COMPACT_ATOMS: atom_id res chain seq x y z
N MET A 1 -1.45 -5.02 43.38
CA MET A 1 -1.91 -4.70 44.75
C MET A 1 -3.14 -5.54 45.01
N ALA A 2 -3.19 -6.27 46.14
CA ALA A 2 -4.39 -7.01 46.51
C ALA A 2 -5.52 -6.02 46.82
N PRO A 3 -6.77 -6.26 46.37
CA PRO A 3 -7.87 -5.37 46.70
C PRO A 3 -8.07 -5.36 48.23
N PRO A 4 -8.30 -4.18 48.84
CA PRO A 4 -8.53 -4.08 50.27
C PRO A 4 -9.75 -4.94 50.66
N PRO A 5 -9.72 -5.61 51.82
CA PRO A 5 -10.82 -6.47 52.25
C PRO A 5 -12.11 -5.66 52.36
N LEU A 6 -13.12 -6.01 51.55
CA LEU A 6 -14.39 -5.28 51.37
C LEU A 6 -15.31 -5.22 52.62
N HIS A 7 -14.83 -5.62 53.80
CA HIS A 7 -15.65 -6.06 54.92
C HIS A 7 -15.61 -5.11 56.13
N VAL A 8 -15.08 -3.88 55.97
CA VAL A 8 -15.00 -2.88 57.06
C VAL A 8 -15.31 -1.44 56.60
N LEU A 9 -15.85 -1.24 55.41
CA LEU A 9 -16.19 0.11 54.92
C LEU A 9 -17.56 0.56 55.43
N SER A 10 -17.63 1.77 55.97
CA SER A 10 -18.88 2.45 56.31
C SER A 10 -19.71 2.76 55.04
N GLU A 11 -21.01 3.01 55.21
CA GLU A 11 -21.89 3.38 54.09
C GLU A 11 -21.42 4.65 53.35
N ALA A 12 -20.77 5.57 54.05
CA ALA A 12 -20.20 6.78 53.44
C ALA A 12 -18.99 6.43 52.55
N GLU A 13 -18.05 5.63 53.06
CA GLU A 13 -16.86 5.21 52.31
C GLU A 13 -17.22 4.33 51.10
N LYS A 14 -18.27 3.49 51.23
CA LYS A 14 -18.81 2.73 50.09
C LYS A 14 -19.35 3.65 49.00
N LYS A 15 -20.11 4.70 49.37
CA LYS A 15 -20.64 5.67 48.40
C LYS A 15 -19.53 6.43 47.69
N GLU A 16 -18.52 6.88 48.43
CA GLU A 16 -17.36 7.54 47.85
C GLU A 16 -16.60 6.62 46.88
N LEU A 17 -16.39 5.36 47.28
CA LEU A 17 -15.76 4.34 46.43
C LEU A 17 -16.59 4.01 45.18
N LEU A 18 -17.92 4.04 45.27
CA LEU A 18 -18.80 3.85 44.11
C LEU A 18 -18.74 5.04 43.15
N LEU A 19 -18.71 6.27 43.68
CA LEU A 19 -18.55 7.48 42.85
C LEU A 19 -17.19 7.50 42.13
N ALA A 20 -16.11 7.18 42.85
CA ALA A 20 -14.77 7.10 42.28
C ALA A 20 -14.67 6.01 41.20
N GLN A 21 -15.30 4.84 41.42
CA GLN A 21 -15.38 3.79 40.41
C GLN A 21 -16.19 4.23 39.19
N HIS A 22 -17.32 4.90 39.40
CA HIS A 22 -18.15 5.40 38.31
C HIS A 22 -17.36 6.39 37.43
N GLU A 23 -16.67 7.36 38.04
CA GLU A 23 -15.83 8.31 37.29
C GLU A 23 -14.72 7.61 36.50
N MET A 24 -14.07 6.61 37.11
CA MET A 24 -13.03 5.83 36.43
C MET A 24 -13.60 5.04 35.25
N ILE A 25 -14.78 4.43 35.40
CA ILE A 25 -15.47 3.71 34.33
C ILE A 25 -15.83 4.65 33.18
N GLU A 26 -16.39 5.83 33.48
CA GLU A 26 -16.75 6.83 32.47
C GLU A 26 -15.51 7.30 31.68
N ARG A 27 -14.40 7.55 32.36
CA ARG A 27 -13.13 7.89 31.70
C ARG A 27 -12.61 6.77 30.80
N MET A 28 -12.65 5.53 31.28
CA MET A 28 -12.24 4.37 30.48
C MET A 28 -13.17 4.16 29.28
N ALA A 29 -14.48 4.30 29.45
CA ALA A 29 -15.46 4.18 28.38
C ALA A 29 -15.24 5.26 27.30
N ALA A 30 -15.06 6.52 27.70
CA ALA A 30 -14.75 7.61 26.77
C ALA A 30 -13.47 7.31 25.97
N TRP A 31 -12.41 6.86 26.65
CA TRP A 31 -11.16 6.54 25.97
C TRP A 31 -11.27 5.33 25.04
N ILE A 32 -12.04 4.30 25.41
CA ILE A 32 -12.33 3.15 24.54
C ILE A 32 -13.10 3.62 23.31
N THR A 33 -14.12 4.46 23.44
CA THR A 33 -14.87 4.97 22.28
C THR A 33 -13.99 5.78 21.32
N GLU A 34 -13.05 6.56 21.85
CA GLU A 34 -12.05 7.27 21.04
C GLU A 34 -11.14 6.28 20.30
N LEU A 35 -10.58 5.30 21.01
CA LEU A 35 -9.69 4.30 20.43
C LEU A 35 -10.40 3.43 19.39
N GLU A 36 -11.63 2.99 19.65
CA GLU A 36 -12.46 2.27 18.69
C GLU A 36 -12.77 3.12 17.46
N GLY A 37 -12.98 4.43 17.62
CA GLY A 37 -13.13 5.37 16.50
C GLY A 37 -11.88 5.52 15.61
N LEU A 38 -10.70 5.17 16.15
CA LEU A 38 -9.41 5.14 15.45
C LEU A 38 -9.10 3.74 14.87
N VAL A 39 -9.51 2.67 15.54
CA VAL A 39 -9.33 1.28 15.09
C VAL A 39 -10.21 1.03 13.87
N GLY A 40 -9.60 0.59 12.77
CA GLY A 40 -10.30 0.33 11.51
C GLY A 40 -10.25 1.47 10.49
N LYS A 41 -9.83 2.68 10.88
CA LYS A 41 -9.49 3.74 9.91
C LYS A 41 -8.00 3.64 9.57
N PRO A 42 -7.63 3.24 8.36
CA PRO A 42 -6.24 3.35 7.91
C PRO A 42 -5.82 4.82 8.00
N ARG A 43 -4.93 5.14 8.94
CA ARG A 43 -4.33 6.48 9.03
C ARG A 43 -3.63 6.74 7.70
N LYS A 44 -3.89 7.89 7.08
CA LYS A 44 -3.12 8.31 5.90
C LYS A 44 -1.64 8.42 6.30
N THR A 45 -0.80 7.67 5.61
CA THR A 45 0.66 7.70 5.69
C THR A 45 1.19 8.06 4.31
N SER A 46 2.45 8.46 4.20
CA SER A 46 3.08 8.71 2.89
C SER A 46 3.00 7.51 1.94
N SER A 47 2.87 6.29 2.48
CA SER A 47 2.80 5.05 1.71
C SER A 47 1.40 4.68 1.20
N ASN A 48 0.31 5.28 1.71
CA ASN A 48 -1.06 5.01 1.26
C ASN A 48 -1.81 6.27 0.79
N SER A 49 -1.12 7.40 0.64
CA SER A 49 -1.69 8.67 0.18
C SER A 49 -2.30 8.61 -1.21
N HIS A 50 -1.79 7.71 -2.08
CA HIS A 50 -2.28 7.49 -3.44
C HIS A 50 -3.48 6.52 -3.50
N ILE A 51 -3.85 5.86 -2.40
CA ILE A 51 -4.92 4.87 -2.39
C ILE A 51 -6.21 5.56 -1.95
N PRO A 52 -7.27 5.56 -2.77
CA PRO A 52 -8.56 6.12 -2.38
C PRO A 52 -9.20 5.25 -1.28
N PRO A 53 -9.95 5.85 -0.34
CA PRO A 53 -10.49 5.14 0.83
C PRO A 53 -11.43 3.97 0.48
N LEU A 54 -12.02 3.96 -0.73
CA LEU A 54 -12.82 2.83 -1.24
C LEU A 54 -11.99 1.55 -1.48
N MET A 55 -10.68 1.70 -1.73
CA MET A 55 -9.74 0.62 -2.01
C MET A 55 -8.85 0.27 -0.81
N ASP A 56 -9.12 0.87 0.35
CA ASP A 56 -8.42 0.53 1.59
C ASP A 56 -8.98 -0.80 2.11
N ASP A 57 -8.20 -1.87 1.96
CA ASP A 57 -8.51 -3.19 2.52
C ASP A 57 -8.52 -3.07 4.06
N PHE A 58 -9.69 -2.78 4.64
CA PHE A 58 -9.93 -2.75 6.07
C PHE A 58 -9.33 -4.00 6.76
N GLY A 59 -8.15 -3.84 7.36
CA GLY A 59 -7.57 -4.79 8.30
C GLY A 59 -7.07 -6.13 7.76
N LYS A 60 -7.11 -6.42 6.45
CA LYS A 60 -6.54 -7.69 5.92
C LYS A 60 -5.02 -7.56 5.71
N LYS A 61 -4.27 -7.37 6.79
CA LYS A 61 -2.85 -7.79 6.86
C LYS A 61 -2.76 -9.32 6.97
N GLY A 62 -3.40 -10.04 6.05
CA GLY A 62 -3.10 -11.42 5.79
C GLY A 62 -1.90 -11.45 4.86
N GLY A 63 -0.71 -11.67 5.41
CA GLY A 63 0.51 -11.93 4.65
C GLY A 63 0.34 -13.17 3.78
N LYS A 64 -0.40 -13.05 2.68
CA LYS A 64 -0.36 -14.03 1.60
C LYS A 64 1.02 -13.87 0.98
N ARG A 65 1.95 -14.72 1.43
CA ARG A 65 3.14 -15.10 0.66
C ARG A 65 2.70 -15.13 -0.79
N ARG A 66 3.14 -14.16 -1.59
CA ARG A 66 2.82 -14.09 -3.01
C ARG A 66 3.21 -15.46 -3.56
N LYS A 67 2.22 -16.28 -3.94
CA LYS A 67 2.53 -17.54 -4.62
C LYS A 67 3.45 -17.16 -5.79
N PRO A 68 4.57 -17.86 -6.00
CA PRO A 68 5.43 -17.56 -7.14
C PRO A 68 4.52 -17.55 -8.36
N LYS A 69 4.50 -16.42 -9.08
CA LYS A 69 3.65 -16.24 -10.25
C LYS A 69 3.94 -17.43 -11.16
N SER A 70 2.92 -18.28 -11.35
CA SER A 70 2.98 -19.39 -12.29
C SER A 70 3.53 -18.83 -13.60
N GLY A 71 4.64 -19.42 -14.07
CA GLY A 71 5.41 -19.18 -15.30
C GLY A 71 5.15 -17.92 -16.11
N LYS A 72 6.23 -17.31 -16.63
CA LYS A 72 6.10 -16.32 -17.71
C LYS A 72 5.17 -16.89 -18.78
N ARG A 73 4.09 -16.17 -19.11
CA ARG A 73 3.19 -16.56 -20.20
C ARG A 73 4.05 -16.79 -21.44
N PRO A 74 3.85 -17.88 -22.19
CA PRO A 74 4.59 -18.10 -23.41
C PRO A 74 4.41 -16.89 -24.33
N PRO A 75 5.48 -16.42 -24.98
CA PRO A 75 5.39 -15.31 -25.92
C PRO A 75 4.37 -15.67 -27.00
N ARG A 76 3.44 -14.76 -27.26
CA ARG A 76 2.51 -14.90 -28.38
C ARG A 76 3.17 -14.30 -29.60
N GLU A 77 3.02 -14.96 -30.75
CA GLU A 77 3.40 -14.37 -32.02
C GLU A 77 2.61 -13.08 -32.24
N GLY A 78 3.34 -11.99 -32.47
CA GLY A 78 2.74 -10.70 -32.76
C GLY A 78 2.10 -10.74 -34.13
N LYS A 79 0.77 -10.57 -34.20
CA LYS A 79 0.07 -10.36 -35.47
C LYS A 79 0.32 -8.92 -35.92
N HIS A 80 1.12 -8.75 -36.96
CA HIS A 80 1.36 -7.46 -37.60
C HIS A 80 0.92 -7.52 -39.07
N ARG A 81 0.61 -6.36 -39.65
CA ARG A 81 0.36 -6.27 -41.09
C ARG A 81 1.69 -6.46 -41.83
N PRO A 82 1.73 -7.23 -42.93
CA PRO A 82 2.92 -7.31 -43.77
C PRO A 82 3.24 -5.93 -44.38
N LEU A 83 4.52 -5.67 -44.64
CA LEU A 83 4.94 -4.50 -45.41
C LEU A 83 4.33 -4.55 -46.81
N ALA A 84 3.98 -3.38 -47.36
CA ALA A 84 3.47 -3.28 -48.72
C ALA A 84 4.56 -3.73 -49.72
N GLY A 85 4.19 -4.54 -50.72
CA GLY A 85 5.15 -4.99 -51.74
C GLY A 85 5.72 -3.86 -52.60
N THR A 86 5.01 -2.73 -52.68
CA THR A 86 5.42 -1.53 -53.41
C THR A 86 5.22 -0.30 -52.52
N PRO A 87 6.19 0.04 -51.65
CA PRO A 87 6.11 1.26 -50.85
C PRO A 87 6.35 2.49 -51.73
N ASP A 88 5.67 3.59 -51.45
CA ASP A 88 5.85 4.85 -52.19
C ASP A 88 7.26 5.45 -51.98
N LYS A 89 7.83 5.25 -50.78
CA LYS A 89 9.19 5.69 -50.40
C LYS A 89 9.83 4.67 -49.46
N THR A 90 11.13 4.44 -49.65
CA THR A 90 11.97 3.64 -48.75
C THR A 90 13.19 4.49 -48.39
N GLU A 91 13.35 4.81 -47.11
CA GLU A 91 14.47 5.62 -46.61
C GLU A 91 15.35 4.76 -45.70
N ARG A 92 16.66 4.78 -45.94
CA ARG A 92 17.64 4.14 -45.06
C ARG A 92 18.23 5.22 -44.17
N VAL A 93 18.07 5.06 -42.86
CA VAL A 93 18.57 6.02 -41.86
C VAL A 93 19.76 5.39 -41.15
N MET A 94 20.95 5.91 -41.43
CA MET A 94 22.19 5.52 -40.76
C MET A 94 22.40 6.38 -39.51
N ALA A 95 23.02 5.82 -38.48
CA ALA A 95 23.36 6.56 -37.28
C ALA A 95 24.49 7.57 -37.56
N SER A 96 24.33 8.80 -37.08
CA SER A 96 25.40 9.80 -37.05
C SER A 96 26.31 9.62 -35.83
N GLU A 97 25.72 9.24 -34.69
CA GLU A 97 26.42 9.09 -33.42
C GLU A 97 26.02 7.80 -32.71
N CYS A 98 26.95 7.24 -31.92
CA CYS A 98 26.65 6.12 -31.05
C CYS A 98 25.70 6.57 -29.93
N GLY A 99 24.49 6.00 -29.88
CA GLY A 99 23.50 6.33 -28.86
C GLY A 99 23.91 6.01 -27.41
N HIS A 100 25.07 5.38 -27.19
CA HIS A 100 25.62 5.12 -25.87
C HIS A 100 26.71 6.11 -25.44
N CYS A 101 27.64 6.46 -26.32
CA CYS A 101 28.83 7.25 -25.96
C CYS A 101 29.00 8.55 -26.78
N GLY A 102 28.10 8.85 -27.72
CA GLY A 102 28.12 10.07 -28.52
C GLY A 102 29.26 10.15 -29.54
N THR A 103 30.03 9.08 -29.72
CA THR A 103 31.10 9.03 -30.73
C THR A 103 30.49 9.06 -32.13
N ASP A 104 31.09 9.84 -33.04
CA ASP A 104 30.72 9.87 -34.45
C ASP A 104 30.96 8.49 -35.09
N VAL A 105 29.90 7.94 -35.68
CA VAL A 105 29.91 6.62 -36.35
C VAL A 105 29.56 6.73 -37.84
N THR A 106 29.53 7.93 -38.40
CA THR A 106 29.22 8.16 -39.83
C THR A 106 30.18 7.42 -40.77
N SER A 107 31.43 7.24 -40.37
CA SER A 107 32.48 6.56 -41.13
C SER A 107 32.57 5.05 -40.86
N GLN A 108 31.76 4.53 -39.94
CA GLN A 108 31.75 3.11 -39.59
C GLN A 108 30.85 2.32 -40.53
N VAL A 109 31.17 1.04 -40.74
CA VAL A 109 30.29 0.14 -41.51
C VAL A 109 29.00 -0.08 -40.72
N GLN A 110 27.87 0.27 -41.31
CA GLN A 110 26.55 0.14 -40.70
C GLN A 110 25.61 -0.67 -41.62
N GLN A 111 24.68 -1.42 -41.02
CA GLN A 111 23.74 -2.28 -41.74
C GLN A 111 22.30 -1.97 -41.29
N CYS A 112 21.38 -1.90 -42.25
CA CYS A 112 19.94 -1.69 -42.07
C CYS A 112 19.15 -2.95 -42.40
#